data_AF-A0A2D0H980-F1
#
_entry.id   AF-A0A2D0H980-F1
#
_cell.length_a   1.000
_cell.length_b   1.000
_cell.length_c   1.000
_cell.angle_alpha   90.00
_cell.angle_beta   90.00
_cell.angle_gamma   90.00
#
_symmetry.space_group_name_H-M   'P 1'
#
loop_
_entity.id
_entity.type
_entity.pdbx_description
1 polymer ?
#
loop_
_entity_poly.entity_id
_entity_poly.type
_entity_poly.pdbx_seq_one_letter_code
_entity_poly.pdbx_strand_id
1 'polypeptide(L)'
;MKPNFEAMTSKELTAYILAHRDDDEAIRVLFSRRNPPDSEATWYGPMVTADGTPIEENIRIAEEAIRQRIEQLNQRKQDSQS
;
A
#
# COMPACT_ATOMS: atom_id res chain seq x y z
N MET A 1 29.02 9.73 4.71
CA MET A 1 28.14 9.02 5.67
C MET A 1 26.76 8.94 5.07
N LYS A 2 26.04 7.84 5.29
CA LYS A 2 24.64 7.73 4.89
C LYS A 2 23.74 8.56 5.82
N PRO A 3 22.64 9.13 5.32
CA PRO A 3 21.63 9.76 6.17
C PRO A 3 20.99 8.75 7.13
N ASN A 4 20.41 9.25 8.22
CA ASN A 4 19.56 8.42 9.08
C ASN A 4 18.14 8.32 8.47
N PHE A 5 17.89 7.28 7.69
CA PHE A 5 16.59 7.07 7.03
C PHE A 5 15.43 6.92 8.01
N GLU A 6 15.67 6.33 9.19
CA GLU A 6 14.64 6.14 10.21
C GLU A 6 14.13 7.47 10.78
N ALA A 7 14.97 8.50 10.79
CA ALA A 7 14.61 9.84 11.23
C ALA A 7 13.88 10.69 10.16
N MET A 8 13.91 10.27 8.90
CA MET A 8 13.25 11.01 7.82
C MET A 8 11.73 10.83 7.86
N THR A 9 10.98 11.86 7.52
CA THR A 9 9.56 11.71 7.15
C THR A 9 9.42 10.87 5.89
N SER A 10 8.23 10.28 5.64
CA SER A 10 7.99 9.51 4.40
C SER A 10 8.21 10.35 3.13
N LYS A 11 7.94 11.66 3.19
CA LYS A 11 8.16 12.58 2.07
C LYS A 11 9.65 12.77 1.77
N GLU A 12 10.47 12.99 2.80
CA GLU A 12 11.92 13.13 2.66
C GLU A 12 12.57 11.83 2.18
N LEU A 13 12.18 10.70 2.76
CA LEU A 13 12.68 9.39 2.36
C LEU A 13 12.32 9.06 0.91
N THR A 14 11.09 9.37 0.48
CA THR A 14 10.67 9.19 -0.93
C THR A 14 11.49 10.07 -1.86
N ALA A 15 11.69 11.35 -1.52
CA ALA A 15 12.51 12.26 -2.33
C ALA A 15 13.95 11.76 -2.45
N TYR A 16 14.53 11.26 -1.36
CA TYR A 16 15.87 10.66 -1.35
C TYR A 16 15.95 9.44 -2.29
N ILE A 17 15.04 8.48 -2.16
CA ILE A 17 15.01 7.26 -3.00
C ILE A 17 14.86 7.61 -4.49
N LEU A 18 14.05 8.62 -4.82
CA LEU A 18 13.89 9.04 -6.22
C LEU A 18 15.18 9.58 -6.83
N ALA A 19 16.04 10.21 -6.02
CA ALA A 19 17.36 10.67 -6.42
C ALA A 19 18.44 9.57 -6.35
N HIS A 20 18.19 8.50 -5.57
CA HIS A 20 19.12 7.42 -5.27
C HIS A 20 18.44 6.05 -5.41
N ARG A 21 18.04 5.71 -6.64
CA ARG A 21 17.17 4.56 -6.93
C ARG A 21 17.79 3.19 -6.63
N ASP A 22 19.10 3.13 -6.42
CA ASP A 22 19.85 1.91 -6.15
C ASP A 22 20.28 1.79 -4.66
N ASP A 23 19.85 2.70 -3.77
CA ASP A 23 20.14 2.56 -2.34
C ASP A 23 19.13 1.62 -1.67
N ASP A 24 19.47 0.33 -1.69
CA ASP A 24 18.69 -0.76 -1.10
C ASP A 24 18.30 -0.51 0.35
N GLU A 25 19.13 0.21 1.12
CA GLU A 25 18.86 0.50 2.52
C GLU A 25 17.72 1.51 2.68
N ALA A 26 17.74 2.58 1.89
CA ALA A 26 16.66 3.57 1.88
C ALA A 26 15.34 2.93 1.43
N ILE A 27 15.40 2.09 0.39
CA ILE A 27 14.26 1.32 -0.13
C ILE A 27 13.70 0.39 0.97
N ARG A 28 14.57 -0.38 1.64
CA ARG A 28 14.16 -1.28 2.73
C ARG A 28 13.45 -0.54 3.86
N VAL A 29 13.95 0.64 4.26
CA VAL A 29 13.31 1.47 5.30
C VAL A 29 11.97 2.03 4.84
N LEU A 30 11.81 2.35 3.55
CA LEU A 30 10.50 2.75 3.03
C LEU A 30 9.48 1.60 3.14
N PHE A 31 9.87 0.38 2.78
CA PHE A 31 9.00 -0.80 2.86
C PHE A 31 8.71 -1.25 4.30
N SER A 32 9.65 -1.09 5.25
CA SER A 32 9.40 -1.42 6.65
C SER A 32 8.34 -0.54 7.32
N ARG A 33 8.06 0.64 6.75
CA ARG A 33 7.03 1.58 7.22
C ARG A 33 5.63 1.28 6.70
N ARG A 34 5.45 0.19 5.95
CA ARG A 34 4.14 -0.18 5.39
C ARG A 34 3.16 -0.47 6.54
N ASN A 35 1.98 0.15 6.46
CA ASN A 35 0.89 -0.02 7.42
C ASN A 35 -0.41 -0.28 6.65
N PRO A 36 -1.18 -1.33 6.95
CA PRO A 36 -0.95 -2.36 7.97
C PRO A 36 0.27 -3.25 7.71
N PRO A 37 0.84 -3.89 8.75
CA PRO A 37 1.80 -4.98 8.56
C PRO A 37 1.16 -6.14 7.79
N ASP A 38 1.97 -7.02 7.22
CA ASP A 38 1.51 -8.11 6.35
C ASP A 38 0.52 -9.07 7.02
N SER A 39 0.60 -9.23 8.34
CA SER A 39 -0.34 -10.00 9.16
C SER A 39 -1.76 -9.44 9.20
N GLU A 40 -1.89 -8.14 8.94
CA GLU A 40 -3.16 -7.39 8.94
C GLU A 40 -3.54 -6.92 7.52
N ALA A 41 -2.72 -7.23 6.52
CA ALA A 41 -2.99 -6.86 5.14
C ALA A 41 -4.15 -7.67 4.57
N THR A 42 -4.99 -7.02 3.77
CA THR A 42 -6.02 -7.70 2.97
C THR A 42 -5.34 -8.31 1.74
N TRP A 43 -5.36 -9.63 1.65
CA TRP A 43 -4.80 -10.38 0.53
C TRP A 43 -5.92 -10.77 -0.44
N TYR A 44 -5.71 -10.50 -1.72
CA TYR A 44 -6.63 -10.90 -2.79
C TYR A 44 -6.04 -12.09 -3.57
N GLY A 45 -6.91 -13.00 -3.98
CA GLY A 45 -6.53 -14.08 -4.89
C GLY A 45 -6.14 -13.55 -6.28
N PRO A 46 -5.55 -14.39 -7.14
CA PRO A 46 -5.25 -14.01 -8.51
C PRO A 46 -6.54 -13.66 -9.26
N MET A 47 -6.52 -12.55 -10.01
CA MET A 47 -7.69 -12.07 -10.76
C MET A 47 -7.89 -12.82 -12.08
N VAL A 48 -6.83 -13.50 -12.54
CA VAL A 48 -6.81 -14.29 -13.76
C VAL A 48 -6.07 -15.60 -13.50
N THR A 49 -6.40 -16.61 -14.27
CA THR A 49 -5.63 -17.86 -14.37
C THR A 49 -4.29 -17.62 -15.07
N ALA A 50 -3.41 -18.63 -15.09
CA ALA A 50 -2.10 -18.53 -15.72
C ALA A 50 -2.15 -18.25 -17.24
N ASP A 51 -3.22 -18.68 -17.91
CA ASP A 51 -3.50 -18.43 -19.33
C ASP A 51 -4.29 -17.12 -19.58
N GLY A 52 -4.53 -16.32 -18.53
CA GLY A 52 -5.14 -14.99 -18.62
C GLY A 52 -6.68 -14.99 -18.61
N THR A 53 -7.33 -16.12 -18.34
CA THR A 53 -8.79 -16.18 -18.21
C THR A 53 -9.23 -15.54 -16.89
N PRO A 54 -10.22 -14.63 -16.88
CA PRO A 54 -10.73 -14.02 -15.65
C PRO A 54 -11.23 -15.04 -14.62
N ILE A 55 -10.87 -14.83 -13.36
CA ILE A 55 -11.44 -15.56 -12.22
C ILE A 55 -12.51 -14.66 -11.59
N GLU A 56 -13.73 -14.74 -12.14
CA GLU A 56 -14.85 -13.84 -11.81
C GLU A 56 -15.14 -13.76 -10.31
N GLU A 57 -14.99 -14.86 -9.58
CA GLU A 57 -15.18 -14.87 -8.12
C GLU A 57 -14.16 -13.99 -7.38
N ASN A 58 -12.87 -14.12 -7.72
CA ASN A 58 -11.82 -13.31 -7.10
C ASN A 58 -11.98 -11.83 -7.46
N ILE A 59 -12.39 -11.56 -8.70
CA ILE A 59 -12.69 -10.20 -9.15
C ILE A 59 -13.81 -9.59 -8.32
N ARG A 60 -14.91 -10.32 -8.16
CA ARG A 60 -16.06 -9.87 -7.35
C ARG A 60 -15.67 -9.59 -5.90
N ILE A 61 -14.89 -10.48 -5.28
CA ILE A 61 -14.41 -10.30 -3.89
C ILE A 61 -13.54 -9.04 -3.78
N ALA A 62 -12.62 -8.83 -4.72
CA ALA A 62 -11.75 -7.66 -4.73
C ALA A 62 -12.55 -6.36 -4.93
N GLU A 63 -13.50 -6.35 -5.86
CA GLU A 63 -14.36 -5.19 -6.09
C GLU A 63 -15.19 -4.83 -4.87
N GLU A 64 -15.80 -5.83 -4.21
CA GLU A 64 -16.63 -5.62 -3.03
C GLU A 64 -15.80 -5.02 -1.88
N ALA A 65 -14.61 -5.57 -1.61
CA ALA A 65 -13.71 -5.05 -0.60
C ALA A 65 -13.28 -3.61 -0.88
N ILE A 66 -12.99 -3.27 -2.15
CA ILE A 66 -12.64 -1.91 -2.55
C ILE A 66 -13.83 -0.96 -2.32
N ARG A 67 -15.05 -1.35 -2.71
CA ARG A 67 -16.27 -0.54 -2.50
C ARG A 67 -16.49 -0.27 -1.01
N GLN A 68 -16.45 -1.30 -0.17
CA GLN A 68 -16.61 -1.17 1.29
C GLN A 68 -15.53 -0.25 1.88
N ARG A 69 -14.28 -0.35 1.41
CA ARG A 69 -13.19 0.51 1.88
C ARG A 69 -13.41 1.97 1.53
N ILE A 70 -13.87 2.27 0.31
CA ILE A 70 -14.19 3.63 -0.13
C ILE A 70 -15.31 4.21 0.73
N GLU A 71 -16.36 3.44 0.99
CA GLU A 71 -17.48 3.86 1.83
C GLU A 71 -17.03 4.20 3.26
N GLN A 72 -16.23 3.34 3.89
CA GLN A 72 -15.66 3.60 5.22
C GLN A 72 -14.81 4.87 5.25
N LEU A 73 -14.01 5.11 4.20
CA LEU A 73 -13.18 6.32 4.12
C LEU A 73 -14.03 7.58 3.96
N ASN A 74 -15.12 7.50 3.20
CA ASN A 74 -16.06 8.61 3.04
C ASN A 74 -16.77 8.93 4.36
N GLN A 75 -17.22 7.91 5.10
CA GLN A 75 -17.83 8.09 6.41
C GLN A 75 -16.86 8.77 7.39
N ARG A 76 -15.62 8.25 7.50
CA ARG A 76 -14.59 8.84 8.36
C ARG A 76 -14.30 10.31 8.04
N LYS A 77 -14.33 10.67 6.75
CA LYS A 77 -14.16 12.07 6.32
C LYS A 77 -15.31 12.95 6.77
N GLN A 78 -16.56 12.48 6.64
CA GLN A 78 -17.74 13.21 7.11
C GLN A 78 -17.72 13.42 8.62
N ASP A 79 -17.39 12.36 9.38
CA ASP A 79 -17.29 12.42 10.84
C ASP A 79 -16.18 13.37 11.32
N SER A 80 -15.07 13.48 10.57
CA SER A 80 -13.96 14.38 10.91
C SER A 80 -14.25 15.86 10.58
N GLN A 81 -15.33 16.15 9.84
CA GLN A 81 -15.72 17.49 9.43
C GLN A 81 -16.93 18.05 10.20
N SER A 82 -17.55 17.23 11.06
CA SER A 82 -18.67 17.62 11.96
C SER A 82 -18.17 17.90 13.37
#